data_AF-A0A6S7H244-F1
#
_entry.id   AF-A0A6S7H244-F1
#
_cell.length_a   1.000
_cell.length_b   1.000
_cell.length_c   1.000
_cell.angle_alpha   90.00
_cell.angle_beta   90.00
_cell.angle_gamma   90.00
#
_symmetry.space_group_name_H-M   'P 1'
#
loop_
_entity.id
_entity.type
_entity.pdbx_description
1 polymer ?
#
loop_
_entity_poly.entity_id
_entity_poly.type
_entity_poly.pdbx_seq_one_letter_code
_entity_poly.pdbx_strand_id
1 'polypeptide(L)'
;MNETDTVGFEHTLTYLGALARASYVIAIAYKLKLSEHSGTHIDAPVHFSEGKPTVDEILPEDLIDQAIVINITEQAFEKIPTMKYLLMTSKTGRSKWCDS
;
A
#
# COMPACT_ATOMS: atom_id res chain seq x y z
N MET A 1 -1.92 -9.20 12.48
CA MET A 1 -3.15 -9.25 11.67
C MET A 1 -4.31 -9.11 12.62
N ASN A 2 -4.70 -7.87 12.91
CA ASN A 2 -5.83 -7.59 13.78
C ASN A 2 -7.11 -7.58 12.93
N GLU A 3 -8.28 -7.80 13.54
CA GLU A 3 -9.60 -7.98 12.91
C GLU A 3 -10.16 -6.76 12.14
N THR A 4 -9.33 -5.87 11.59
CA THR A 4 -9.77 -4.59 10.99
C THR A 4 -9.92 -4.60 9.47
N ASP A 5 -9.41 -5.61 8.75
CA ASP A 5 -9.55 -5.74 7.28
C ASP A 5 -10.91 -6.33 6.84
N THR A 6 -11.99 -5.71 7.32
CA THR A 6 -13.36 -6.24 7.13
C THR A 6 -14.06 -5.70 5.89
N VAL A 7 -13.53 -4.64 5.28
CA VAL A 7 -14.15 -3.99 4.11
C VAL A 7 -13.45 -4.44 2.83
N GLY A 8 -14.20 -5.11 1.95
CA GLY A 8 -13.74 -5.40 0.59
C GLY A 8 -13.56 -4.14 -0.26
N PHE A 9 -13.13 -4.32 -1.51
CA PHE A 9 -13.09 -3.21 -2.48
C PHE A 9 -14.50 -2.89 -2.97
N GLU A 10 -15.00 -1.72 -2.61
CA GLU A 10 -16.29 -1.20 -3.04
C GLU A 10 -16.09 0.09 -3.84
N HIS A 11 -16.80 0.21 -4.96
CA HIS A 11 -16.91 1.46 -5.71
C HIS A 11 -18.36 1.77 -6.02
N THR A 12 -18.72 3.04 -5.94
CA THR A 12 -20.09 3.50 -6.23
C THR A 12 -20.02 4.67 -7.21
N LEU A 13 -20.75 4.56 -8.33
CA LEU A 13 -20.89 5.65 -9.29
C LEU A 13 -21.57 6.83 -8.60
N THR A 14 -20.88 7.95 -8.48
CA THR A 14 -21.42 9.18 -7.86
C THR A 14 -21.90 10.18 -8.88
N TYR A 15 -21.37 10.13 -10.11
CA TYR A 15 -21.78 11.04 -11.17
C TYR A 15 -21.60 10.39 -12.55
N LEU A 16 -22.61 10.52 -13.40
CA LEU A 16 -22.57 10.22 -14.82
C LEU A 16 -23.42 11.26 -15.54
N GLY A 17 -22.80 12.16 -16.31
CA GLY A 17 -23.55 13.19 -17.01
C GLY A 17 -22.71 14.19 -17.78
N ALA A 18 -23.37 14.96 -18.66
CA ALA A 18 -22.73 16.03 -19.41
C ALA A 18 -22.35 17.18 -18.48
N LEU A 19 -21.14 17.72 -18.64
CA LEU A 19 -20.73 18.91 -17.88
C LEU A 19 -21.43 20.14 -18.46
N ALA A 20 -21.99 20.99 -17.58
CA ALA A 20 -22.81 22.14 -17.98
C ALA A 20 -22.12 23.12 -18.97
N ARG A 21 -20.78 23.14 -19.01
CA ARG A 21 -19.99 23.99 -19.93
C ARG A 21 -19.42 23.27 -21.15
N ALA A 22 -19.60 21.96 -21.24
CA ALA A 22 -19.09 21.13 -22.32
C ALA A 22 -20.10 20.00 -22.59
N SER A 23 -21.17 20.33 -23.30
CA SER A 23 -22.31 19.43 -23.58
C SER A 23 -21.95 18.15 -24.33
N TYR A 24 -20.75 18.07 -24.92
CA TYR A 24 -20.23 16.88 -25.60
C TYR A 24 -19.28 16.02 -24.74
N VAL A 25 -18.98 16.44 -23.50
CA VAL A 25 -18.12 15.70 -22.58
C VAL A 25 -18.98 15.11 -21.47
N ILE A 26 -18.99 13.78 -21.38
CA ILE A 26 -19.57 13.05 -20.26
C ILE A 26 -18.48 12.93 -19.19
N ALA A 27 -18.77 13.42 -17.99
CA ALA A 27 -17.94 13.14 -16.81
C ALA A 27 -18.49 11.94 -16.05
N ILE A 28 -17.57 11.14 -15.52
CA ILE A 28 -17.84 9.97 -14.70
C ILE A 28 -17.03 10.11 -13.41
N ALA A 29 -17.66 9.91 -12.26
CA ALA A 29 -16.98 9.91 -10.97
C ALA A 29 -17.42 8.73 -10.12
N TYR A 30 -16.48 8.14 -9.38
CA TYR A 30 -16.72 7.05 -8.44
C TYR A 30 -16.24 7.43 -7.04
N LYS A 31 -16.98 6.99 -6.02
CA LYS A 31 -16.50 6.93 -4.64
C LYS A 31 -15.92 5.55 -4.40
N LEU A 32 -14.73 5.50 -3.81
CA LEU A 32 -14.03 4.25 -3.46
C LEU A 32 -14.03 4.05 -1.94
N LYS A 33 -14.18 2.80 -1.51
CA LYS A 33 -14.02 2.36 -0.12
C LYS A 33 -13.19 1.07 -0.13
N LEU A 34 -12.12 1.05 0.65
CA LEU A 34 -11.12 -0.02 0.69
C LEU A 34 -10.46 -0.08 2.07
N SER A 35 -9.96 -1.25 2.47
CA SER A 35 -9.06 -1.36 3.61
C SER A 35 -7.68 -0.79 3.28
N GLU A 36 -6.93 -0.34 4.27
CA GLU A 36 -5.54 0.09 4.13
C GLU A 36 -4.64 -1.05 3.59
N HIS A 37 -4.92 -2.30 3.96
CA HIS A 37 -4.15 -3.47 3.52
C HIS A 37 -4.72 -4.08 2.22
N SER A 38 -5.07 -3.22 1.26
CA SER A 38 -5.63 -3.63 -0.03
C SER A 38 -4.62 -3.46 -1.17
N GLY A 39 -4.41 -4.51 -1.98
CA GLY A 39 -3.58 -4.44 -3.19
C GLY A 39 -2.10 -4.16 -2.90
N THR A 40 -1.40 -3.48 -3.81
CA THR A 40 -0.03 -2.98 -3.55
C THR A 40 -0.11 -1.77 -2.62
N HIS A 41 0.34 -1.94 -1.38
CA HIS A 41 0.28 -0.93 -0.32
C HIS A 41 1.58 -0.91 0.50
N ILE A 42 1.66 0.00 1.47
CA ILE A 42 2.73 0.06 2.46
C ILE A 42 2.14 -0.11 3.86
N ASP A 43 2.87 -0.80 4.74
CA ASP A 43 2.52 -0.89 6.15
C ASP A 43 3.33 0.14 6.95
N ALA A 44 2.63 1.10 7.54
CA ALA A 44 3.22 1.99 8.53
C ALA A 44 3.67 1.21 9.79
N PRO A 45 4.69 1.68 10.52
CA PRO A 45 5.22 1.00 11.71
C PRO A 45 4.19 0.71 12.80
N VAL A 46 3.21 1.61 12.96
CA VAL A 46 2.12 1.48 13.92
C VAL A 46 1.29 0.21 13.76
N HIS A 47 1.24 -0.39 12.57
CA HIS A 47 0.53 -1.65 12.33
C HIS A 47 1.09 -2.83 13.15
N PHE A 48 2.34 -2.75 13.59
CA PHE A 48 3.03 -3.83 14.30
C PHE A 48 3.36 -3.49 15.75
N SER A 49 3.31 -2.22 16.15
CA SER A 49 3.64 -1.79 17.50
C SER A 49 2.99 -0.45 17.83
N GLU A 50 2.34 -0.36 18.98
CA GLU A 50 1.73 0.86 19.50
C GLU A 50 2.77 1.98 19.72
N GLY A 51 2.35 3.24 19.52
CA GLY A 51 3.20 4.42 19.70
C GLY A 51 4.30 4.60 18.64
N LYS A 52 4.26 3.83 17.56
CA LYS A 52 5.14 4.01 16.39
C LYS A 52 4.49 4.92 15.34
N PRO A 53 5.27 5.44 14.37
CA PRO A 53 4.76 6.38 13.38
C PRO A 53 3.55 5.85 12.58
N THR A 54 2.55 6.71 12.37
CA THR A 54 1.48 6.52 11.39
C THR A 54 1.97 6.85 9.97
N VAL A 55 1.16 6.55 8.94
CA VAL A 55 1.57 6.74 7.54
C VAL A 55 1.90 8.19 7.19
N ASP A 56 1.17 9.15 7.77
CA ASP A 56 1.37 10.60 7.58
C ASP A 56 2.60 11.14 8.33
N GLU A 57 3.16 10.36 9.24
CA GLU A 57 4.39 10.67 9.97
C GLU A 57 5.65 10.10 9.29
N ILE A 58 5.50 9.31 8.22
CA ILE A 58 6.62 8.83 7.42
C ILE A 58 7.14 9.96 6.54
N LEU A 59 8.44 10.23 6.60
CA LEU A 59 9.07 11.25 5.78
C LEU A 59 9.09 10.81 4.30
N PRO A 60 8.79 11.69 3.33
CA PRO A 60 8.79 11.33 1.91
C PRO A 60 10.13 10.74 1.42
N GLU A 61 11.25 11.18 1.98
CA GLU A 61 12.57 10.61 1.66
C GLU A 61 12.73 9.14 2.07
N ASP A 62 12.00 8.67 3.09
CA ASP A 62 12.03 7.26 3.51
C ASP A 62 11.28 6.35 2.52
N LEU A 63 10.52 6.92 1.58
CA LEU A 63 9.80 6.19 0.52
C LEU A 63 10.64 6.01 -0.76
N ILE A 64 11.85 6.57 -0.81
CA ILE A 64 12.73 6.53 -1.97
C ILE A 64 14.09 5.96 -1.57
N ASP A 65 14.36 4.72 -1.94
CA ASP A 65 15.62 4.05 -1.61
C ASP A 65 16.04 3.06 -2.69
N GLN A 66 17.30 2.65 -2.68
CA GLN A 66 17.77 1.54 -3.49
C GLN A 66 17.20 0.22 -2.94
N ALA A 67 16.59 -0.55 -3.83
CA ALA A 67 16.04 -1.86 -3.52
C ALA A 67 16.85 -2.98 -4.19
N ILE A 68 17.02 -4.07 -3.46
CA ILE A 68 17.56 -5.33 -3.96
C ILE A 68 16.39 -6.28 -4.19
N VAL A 69 16.32 -6.85 -5.40
CA VAL A 69 15.31 -7.86 -5.76
C VAL A 69 15.94 -9.24 -5.62
N ILE A 70 15.43 -10.02 -4.67
CA ILE A 70 15.82 -11.43 -4.49
C ILE A 70 14.70 -12.30 -5.07
N ASN A 71 15.03 -13.07 -6.12
CA ASN A 71 14.10 -14.05 -6.67
C ASN A 71 14.09 -15.30 -5.81
N ILE A 72 12.96 -15.59 -5.18
CA ILE A 72 12.75 -16.74 -4.28
C ILE A 72 11.72 -17.73 -4.82
N THR A 73 11.44 -17.67 -6.13
CA THR A 73 10.34 -18.44 -6.76
C THR A 73 10.47 -19.94 -6.51
N GLU A 74 11.69 -20.49 -6.61
CA GLU A 74 11.92 -21.93 -6.41
C GLU A 74 11.72 -22.36 -4.95
N GLN A 75 12.18 -21.53 -4.01
CA GLN A 75 12.09 -21.81 -2.57
C GLN A 75 10.66 -21.66 -2.05
N ALA A 76 9.88 -20.75 -2.63
CA ALA A 76 8.49 -20.50 -2.26
C ALA A 76 7.51 -21.49 -2.89
N PHE A 77 7.88 -22.15 -4.00
CA PHE A 77 7.00 -23.01 -4.80
C PHE A 77 6.33 -24.13 -3.99
N GLU A 78 7.01 -24.65 -2.96
CA GLU A 78 6.47 -25.73 -2.13
C GLU A 78 5.49 -25.26 -1.04
N LYS A 79 5.54 -23.98 -0.62
CA LYS A 79 4.84 -23.52 0.60
C LYS A 79 3.83 -22.40 0.37
N ILE A 80 4.12 -21.46 -0.52
CA ILE A 80 3.25 -20.29 -0.80
C ILE A 80 3.39 -19.93 -2.28
N PRO A 81 2.56 -20.48 -3.18
CA PRO A 81 2.74 -20.37 -4.64
C PRO A 81 2.59 -18.94 -5.18
N THR A 82 2.12 -17.99 -4.37
CA THR A 82 1.92 -16.59 -4.74
C THR A 82 3.11 -15.69 -4.44
N MET A 83 4.03 -16.10 -3.56
CA MET A 83 5.19 -15.28 -3.21
C MET A 83 6.37 -15.63 -4.12
N LYS A 84 6.84 -14.66 -4.92
CA LYS A 84 7.91 -14.90 -5.92
C LYS A 84 9.19 -14.12 -5.64
N TYR A 85 9.07 -12.93 -5.06
CA TYR A 85 10.17 -12.01 -4.86
C TYR A 85 10.17 -11.48 -3.44
N LEU A 86 11.37 -11.27 -2.90
CA LEU A 86 11.59 -10.48 -1.69
C LEU A 86 12.29 -9.19 -2.10
N LEU A 87 11.74 -8.06 -1.68
CA LEU A 87 12.33 -6.74 -1.86
C LEU A 87 12.93 -6.30 -0.52
N MET A 88 14.19 -5.86 -0.54
CA MET A 88 14.87 -5.30 0.62
C MET A 88 15.45 -3.95 0.23
N THR A 89 15.30 -2.94 1.09
CA THR A 89 15.97 -1.65 0.89
C THR A 89 17.32 -1.63 1.61
N SER A 90 18.32 -0.99 1.02
CA SER A 90 19.62 -0.83 1.67
C SER A 90 19.56 0.32 2.66
N LYS A 91 19.50 0.04 3.97
CA LYS A 91 19.69 1.09 4.99
C LYS A 91 21.13 1.58 5.01
N THR A 92 21.52 2.40 4.05
CA THR A 92 22.72 3.24 4.18
C THR A 92 22.30 4.58 4.79
N GLY A 93 22.22 4.68 6.13
CA GLY A 93 22.34 6.00 6.78
C GLY A 93 21.60 6.31 8.09
N ARG A 94 20.55 5.60 8.52
CA ARG A 94 19.93 5.84 9.84
C ARG A 94 19.39 4.54 10.46
N SER A 95 20.19 3.94 11.34
CA SER A 95 19.74 2.87 12.25
C SER A 95 18.89 3.48 13.37
N LYS A 96 17.57 3.35 13.29
CA LYS A 96 16.66 3.55 14.44
C LYS A 96 15.58 2.47 14.58
N TRP A 97 15.73 1.37 13.86
CA TRP A 97 14.69 0.33 13.82
C TRP A 97 14.92 -0.85 14.76
N CYS A 98 16.04 -0.90 15.48
CA CYS A 98 16.38 -2.03 16.33
C CYS A 98 17.19 -1.59 17.57
N ASP A 99 16.79 -0.51 18.26
CA ASP A 99 17.29 -0.21 19.60
C ASP A 99 16.08 -0.08 20.54
N SER A 100 15.65 -1.23 21.06
CA SER A 100 14.80 -1.38 22.24
C SER A 100 15.31 -2.57 23.03
#